data_AF-A0A3D1RBB0-F1
#
_entry.id   AF-A0A3D1RBB0-F1
#
_cell.length_a   1.000
_cell.length_b   1.000
_cell.length_c   1.000
_cell.angle_alpha   90.00
_cell.angle_beta   90.00
_cell.angle_gamma   90.00
#
_symmetry.space_group_name_H-M   'P 1'
#
loop_
_entity.id
_entity.type
_entity.pdbx_description
1 polymer ?
#
loop_
_entity_poly.entity_id
_entity_poly.type
_entity_poly.pdbx_seq_one_letter_code
_entity_poly.pdbx_strand_id
1 'polypeptide(L)'
;MAEMQEQEGPFTAEKATATYARYLLGAGLEHLRELNYQDRKALHNFKYFTWVEQQGKTSAELNQLWDPDFWTETFSQAAEWDKLITAFNERTGVLASLD
;
A
#
# COMPACT_ATOMS: atom_id res chain seq x y z
N MET A 1 -6.53 22.47 8.97
CA MET A 1 -7.95 22.77 8.65
C MET A 1 -8.25 24.26 8.79
N ALA A 2 -7.91 24.91 9.91
CA ALA A 2 -8.14 26.36 10.09
C ALA A 2 -7.48 27.24 9.01
N GLU A 3 -6.21 27.00 8.69
CA GLU A 3 -5.47 27.73 7.64
C GLU A 3 -6.09 27.56 6.24
N MET A 4 -6.50 26.33 5.90
CA MET A 4 -7.19 26.04 4.63
C MET A 4 -8.57 26.70 4.57
N GLN A 5 -9.28 26.78 5.70
CA GLN A 5 -10.60 27.40 5.79
C GLN A 5 -10.53 28.93 5.74
N GLU A 6 -9.42 29.53 6.21
CA GLU A 6 -9.13 30.96 6.07
C GLU A 6 -8.81 31.34 4.62
N GLN A 7 -8.04 30.51 3.91
CA GLN A 7 -7.65 30.77 2.52
C GLN A 7 -8.76 30.45 1.51
N GLU A 8 -9.44 29.32 1.68
CA GLU A 8 -10.41 28.78 0.71
C GLU A 8 -11.87 29.07 1.11
N GLY A 9 -12.11 29.51 2.35
CA GLY A 9 -13.45 29.66 2.93
C GLY A 9 -14.05 28.33 3.43
N PRO A 10 -15.30 28.35 3.91
CA PRO A 10 -15.97 27.14 4.42
C PRO A 10 -16.14 26.07 3.34
N PHE A 11 -16.06 24.81 3.75
CA PHE A 11 -16.26 23.64 2.88
C PHE A 11 -17.75 23.31 2.81
N THR A 12 -18.44 23.91 1.85
CA THR A 12 -19.90 23.75 1.68
C THR A 12 -20.25 22.44 0.96
N ALA A 13 -21.54 22.09 0.94
CA ALA A 13 -22.04 20.91 0.24
C ALA A 13 -21.75 20.96 -1.28
N GLU A 14 -21.80 22.15 -1.88
CA GLU A 14 -21.48 22.38 -3.29
C GLU A 14 -19.99 22.14 -3.56
N LYS A 15 -19.11 22.66 -2.69
CA LYS A 15 -17.67 22.37 -2.76
C LYS A 15 -17.39 20.88 -2.55
N ALA A 16 -18.03 20.24 -1.59
CA ALA A 16 -17.89 18.81 -1.36
C ALA A 16 -18.26 18.01 -2.62
N THR A 17 -19.37 18.37 -3.28
CA THR A 17 -19.81 17.75 -4.53
C THR A 17 -18.79 17.95 -5.65
N ALA A 18 -18.28 19.17 -5.82
CA ALA A 18 -17.27 19.48 -6.83
C ALA A 18 -15.93 18.76 -6.57
N THR A 19 -15.47 18.73 -5.32
CA THR A 19 -14.26 18.02 -4.90
C THR A 19 -14.40 16.52 -5.12
N TYR A 20 -15.53 15.93 -4.74
CA TYR A 20 -15.81 14.51 -4.96
C TYR A 20 -15.77 14.16 -6.45
N ALA A 21 -16.49 14.92 -7.28
CA ALA A 21 -16.49 14.70 -8.72
C ALA A 21 -15.09 14.85 -9.34
N ARG A 22 -14.32 15.88 -8.96
CA ARG A 22 -13.02 16.17 -9.56
C ARG A 22 -11.91 15.22 -9.10
N TYR A 23 -11.79 14.98 -7.80
CA TYR A 23 -10.61 14.33 -7.24
C TYR A 23 -10.82 12.85 -6.93
N LEU A 24 -12.05 12.43 -6.62
CA LEU A 24 -12.34 11.02 -6.36
C LEU A 24 -12.81 10.33 -7.64
N LEU A 25 -13.83 10.86 -8.30
CA LEU A 25 -14.34 10.27 -9.54
C LEU A 25 -13.47 10.62 -10.75
N GLY A 26 -12.92 11.84 -10.79
CA GLY A 26 -12.04 12.31 -11.87
C GLY A 26 -10.57 11.87 -11.73
N ALA A 27 -10.24 11.01 -10.76
CA ALA A 27 -8.89 10.48 -10.62
C ALA A 27 -8.51 9.63 -11.84
N GLY A 28 -7.66 10.19 -12.71
CA GLY A 28 -7.11 9.52 -13.88
C GLY A 28 -5.77 8.83 -13.62
N LEU A 29 -5.20 8.23 -14.67
CA LEU A 29 -3.93 7.50 -14.61
C LEU A 29 -2.72 8.37 -14.97
N GLU A 30 -2.90 9.69 -15.09
CA GLU A 30 -1.88 10.66 -15.55
C GLU A 30 -0.58 10.61 -14.74
N HIS A 31 -0.66 10.17 -13.48
CA HIS A 31 0.45 10.06 -12.53
C HIS A 31 1.02 8.64 -12.42
N LEU A 32 0.46 7.67 -13.16
CA LEU A 32 0.97 6.32 -13.22
C LEU A 32 2.02 6.20 -14.31
N ARG A 33 3.09 5.46 -13.99
CA ARG A 33 4.10 5.06 -14.97
C ARG A 33 4.03 3.56 -15.13
N GLU A 34 3.73 3.12 -16.35
CA GLU A 34 3.87 1.71 -16.70
C GLU A 34 5.37 1.34 -16.73
N LEU A 35 5.72 0.30 -15.99
CA LEU A 35 7.12 -0.06 -15.80
C LEU A 35 7.54 -1.09 -16.83
N ASN A 36 8.52 -0.73 -17.64
CA ASN A 36 9.22 -1.73 -18.46
C ASN A 36 10.14 -2.60 -17.59
N TYR A 37 10.82 -3.56 -18.21
CA TYR A 37 11.76 -4.44 -17.49
C TYR A 37 12.89 -3.69 -16.76
N GLN A 38 13.50 -2.69 -17.39
CA GLN A 38 14.59 -1.93 -16.79
C GLN A 38 14.11 -1.08 -15.62
N ASP A 39 12.91 -0.49 -15.74
CA ASP A 39 12.29 0.28 -14.66
C ASP A 39 12.04 -0.61 -13.44
N ARG A 40 11.50 -1.82 -13.64
CA ARG A 40 11.31 -2.81 -12.57
C ARG A 40 12.64 -3.20 -11.93
N LYS A 41 13.69 -3.41 -12.73
CA LYS A 41 15.02 -3.78 -12.23
C LYS A 41 15.66 -2.65 -11.41
N ALA A 42 15.50 -1.40 -11.85
CA ALA A 42 15.97 -0.24 -11.10
C ALA A 42 15.29 -0.13 -9.73
N LEU A 43 13.97 -0.31 -9.67
CA LEU A 43 13.21 -0.32 -8.41
C LEU A 43 13.59 -1.50 -7.50
N HIS A 44 13.86 -2.67 -8.07
CA HIS A 44 14.36 -3.82 -7.31
C HIS A 44 15.70 -3.50 -6.65
N ASN A 45 16.65 -2.95 -7.41
CA ASN A 45 17.96 -2.56 -6.90
C ASN A 45 17.88 -1.44 -5.86
N PHE A 46 16.90 -0.54 -5.95
CA PHE A 46 16.69 0.53 -4.97
C PHE A 46 16.46 0.01 -3.54
N LYS A 47 15.94 -1.22 -3.39
CA LYS A 47 15.76 -1.86 -2.08
C LYS A 47 17.07 -2.18 -1.38
N TYR A 48 18.19 -2.25 -2.10
CA TYR A 48 19.49 -2.57 -1.52
C TYR A 48 19.83 -1.69 -0.31
N PHE A 49 19.68 -0.37 -0.47
CA PHE A 49 19.98 0.58 0.61
C PHE A 49 19.15 0.32 1.87
N THR A 50 17.83 0.16 1.72
CA THR A 50 16.95 0.03 2.88
C THR A 50 16.93 -1.38 3.46
N TRP A 51 17.09 -2.43 2.65
CA TRP A 51 16.92 -3.81 3.10
C TRP A 51 18.26 -4.44 3.48
N VAL A 52 19.27 -4.27 2.64
CA VAL A 52 20.59 -4.87 2.89
C VAL A 52 21.36 -4.02 3.89
N GLU A 53 21.55 -2.73 3.60
CA GLU A 53 22.41 -1.89 4.46
C GLU A 53 21.75 -1.52 5.79
N GLN A 54 20.45 -1.18 5.79
CA GLN A 54 19.78 -0.72 7.02
C GLN A 54 19.13 -1.86 7.83
N GLN A 55 18.51 -2.84 7.16
CA GLN A 55 17.79 -3.94 7.84
C GLN A 55 18.60 -5.23 7.94
N GLY A 56 19.82 -5.27 7.42
CA GLY A 56 20.73 -6.41 7.55
C GLY A 56 20.34 -7.65 6.74
N LYS A 57 19.48 -7.51 5.73
CA LYS A 57 19.18 -8.59 4.78
C LYS A 57 20.38 -8.90 3.91
N THR A 58 20.48 -10.13 3.44
CA THR A 58 21.49 -10.52 2.46
C THR A 58 21.09 -10.09 1.05
N SER A 59 22.08 -9.90 0.18
CA SER A 59 21.81 -9.66 -1.25
C SER A 59 21.15 -10.86 -1.93
N ALA A 60 21.38 -12.07 -1.42
CA ALA A 60 20.71 -13.28 -1.89
C ALA A 60 19.20 -13.25 -1.59
N GLU A 61 18.81 -12.90 -0.36
CA GLU A 61 17.40 -12.68 0.00
C GLU A 61 16.76 -11.58 -0.84
N LEU A 62 17.48 -10.48 -1.12
CA LEU A 62 16.98 -9.45 -2.03
C LEU A 62 16.72 -10.03 -3.42
N ASN A 63 17.68 -10.76 -3.99
CA ASN A 63 17.55 -11.34 -5.33
C ASN A 63 16.39 -12.34 -5.45
N GLN A 64 16.04 -13.06 -4.37
CA GLN A 64 14.89 -13.97 -4.37
C GLN A 64 13.58 -13.23 -4.67
N LEU A 65 13.44 -11.97 -4.25
CA LEU A 65 12.24 -11.17 -4.53
C LEU A 65 12.06 -10.84 -6.01
N TRP A 66 13.10 -11.00 -6.82
CA TRP A 66 13.01 -10.82 -8.28
C TRP A 66 12.32 -12.00 -8.96
N ASP A 67 12.36 -13.18 -8.33
CA ASP A 67 11.74 -14.39 -8.84
C ASP A 67 10.22 -14.35 -8.63
N PRO A 68 9.39 -14.48 -9.69
CA PRO A 68 7.95 -14.59 -9.53
C PRO A 68 7.51 -15.77 -8.65
N ASP A 69 8.24 -16.89 -8.67
CA ASP A 69 7.88 -18.10 -7.93
C ASP A 69 7.97 -17.87 -6.43
N PHE A 70 8.93 -17.05 -5.97
CA PHE A 70 9.05 -16.64 -4.57
C PHE A 70 7.73 -16.07 -4.03
N TRP A 71 7.05 -15.24 -4.82
CA TRP A 71 5.78 -14.62 -4.41
C TRP A 71 4.63 -15.62 -4.43
N THR A 72 4.60 -16.52 -5.40
CA THR A 72 3.61 -17.62 -5.47
C THR A 72 3.71 -18.52 -4.25
N GLU A 73 4.93 -18.92 -3.88
CA GLU A 73 5.18 -19.75 -2.70
C GLU A 73 4.87 -19.00 -1.41
N THR A 74 5.30 -17.75 -1.29
CA THR A 74 5.05 -16.91 -0.11
C THR A 74 3.56 -16.77 0.16
N PHE A 75 2.76 -16.49 -0.87
CA PHE A 75 1.31 -16.29 -0.72
C PHE A 75 0.49 -17.57 -0.79
N SER A 76 1.09 -18.74 -1.03
CA SER A 76 0.39 -20.04 -0.97
C SER A 76 -0.25 -20.31 0.41
N GLN A 77 0.26 -19.66 1.46
CA GLN A 77 -0.21 -19.80 2.84
C GLN A 77 -1.25 -18.75 3.25
N ALA A 78 -1.63 -17.83 2.34
CA ALA A 78 -2.53 -16.71 2.68
C ALA A 78 -3.86 -17.18 3.28
N ALA A 79 -4.47 -18.24 2.74
CA ALA A 79 -5.72 -18.79 3.26
C ALA A 79 -5.60 -19.35 4.69
N GLU A 80 -4.40 -19.80 5.09
CA GLU A 80 -4.16 -20.24 6.46
C GLU A 80 -3.96 -19.05 7.40
N TRP A 81 -3.26 -18.02 6.94
CA TRP A 81 -3.16 -16.77 7.70
C TRP A 81 -4.53 -16.14 7.97
N ASP A 82 -5.44 -16.16 6.99
CA ASP A 82 -6.81 -15.66 7.18
C ASP A 82 -7.51 -16.38 8.34
N LYS A 83 -7.41 -17.72 8.42
CA LYS A 83 -7.98 -18.48 9.55
C LYS A 83 -7.36 -18.10 10.88
N LEU A 84 -6.02 -17.96 10.92
CA LEU A 84 -5.30 -17.58 12.14
C LEU A 84 -5.66 -16.16 12.59
N ILE A 85 -5.86 -15.24 11.64
CA ILE A 85 -6.31 -13.86 11.91
C ILE A 85 -7.72 -13.88 12.49
N THR A 86 -8.66 -14.63 11.90
CA THR A 86 -10.02 -14.77 12.46
C THR A 86 -10.00 -15.31 13.87
N ALA A 87 -9.29 -16.42 14.11
CA ALA A 87 -9.17 -17.02 15.44
C ALA A 87 -8.53 -16.07 16.46
N PHE A 88 -7.53 -15.27 16.05
CA PHE A 88 -6.92 -14.25 16.90
C PHE A 88 -7.91 -13.13 17.26
N ASN A 89 -8.66 -12.64 16.28
CA ASN A 89 -9.65 -11.58 16.48
C ASN A 89 -10.80 -12.03 17.40
N GLU A 90 -11.26 -13.27 17.27
CA GLU A 90 -12.24 -13.87 18.18
C GLU A 90 -11.71 -13.95 19.61
N ARG A 91 -10.46 -14.37 19.79
CA ARG A 91 -9.83 -14.51 21.12
C ARG A 91 -9.60 -13.17 21.81
N THR A 92 -9.28 -12.14 21.04
CA THR A 92 -8.98 -10.80 21.59
C THR A 92 -10.22 -9.94 21.75
N GLY A 93 -11.34 -10.31 21.11
CA GLY A 93 -12.58 -9.53 21.15
C GLY A 93 -12.49 -8.18 20.42
N VAL A 94 -11.39 -7.93 19.68
CA VAL A 94 -11.15 -6.65 18.99
C VAL A 94 -12.28 -6.34 18.01
N LEU A 95 -12.75 -7.34 17.25
CA LEU A 95 -13.87 -7.16 16.33
C LEU A 95 -15.17 -6.78 17.05
N ALA A 96 -15.45 -7.37 18.22
CA ALA A 96 -16.64 -7.05 19.00
C ALA A 96 -16.59 -5.64 19.64
N SER A 97 -15.41 -5.03 19.74
CA SER A 97 -15.22 -3.67 20.28
C SER A 97 -15.31 -2.55 19.24
N LEU A 98 -15.50 -2.90 17.95
CA LEU A 98 -15.58 -1.96 16.84
C LEU A 98 -17.01 -1.56 16.45
N ASP A 99 -18.02 -2.22 17.04
CA ASP A 99 -19.46 -1.90 16.92
C ASP A 99 -19.90 -0.89 18.01
#